data_AF-A0A066W436-F1
#
_entry.id   AF-A0A066W436-F1
#
_cell.length_a   1.000
_cell.length_b   1.000
_cell.length_c   1.000
_cell.angle_alpha   90.00
_cell.angle_beta   90.00
_cell.angle_gamma   90.00
#
_symmetry.space_group_name_H-M   'P 1'
#
loop_
_entity.id
_entity.type
_entity.pdbx_description
1 polymer ?
#
loop_
_entity_poly.entity_id
_entity_poly.type
_entity_poly.pdbx_seq_one_letter_code
_entity_poly.pdbx_strand_id
1 'polypeptide(L)'
;MALENSFNRVGLDHVILVKLASAAVVSKMLGNTREQTVDVVSQVFVDGAALRTYRHAPNAGSRKSWAAGDACSRAVNLALVVKNGEMGYNSVLSAKTWGFYDVEFKGQPFKFQRPYGSYVMENVLFKLRAAEFHAQSAVEASIQLSKEMKQAGKTSDDIKAIRLGTQEAGVRIISKAGKLNNYADRDHSLQYMVAVPLIHGDLEPHMYTDDFAQDPRIDRLRSLMVVEEDARFTREYLEPEKRAIGNSVQITFLDGTTIARSLDYVSAPYCAL
;
A
#
# COMPACT_ATOMS: atom_id res chain seq x y z
N MET A 1 -15.20 -6.76 2.50
CA MET A 1 -15.14 -6.11 1.18
C MET A 1 -13.76 -6.21 0.53
N ALA A 2 -12.69 -5.59 1.05
CA ALA A 2 -11.41 -5.53 0.33
C ALA A 2 -10.64 -6.86 0.14
N LEU A 3 -10.69 -7.78 1.12
CA LEU A 3 -9.84 -8.98 1.16
C LEU A 3 -10.14 -9.95 0.00
N GLU A 4 -11.41 -10.33 -0.17
CA GLU A 4 -11.85 -11.27 -1.22
C GLU A 4 -12.17 -10.58 -2.56
N ASN A 5 -12.26 -9.24 -2.59
CA ASN A 5 -12.64 -8.47 -3.78
C ASN A 5 -11.49 -7.55 -4.21
N SER A 6 -10.50 -8.14 -4.85
CA SER A 6 -9.26 -7.47 -5.20
C SER A 6 -9.41 -6.58 -6.44
N PHE A 7 -9.78 -5.31 -6.23
CA PHE A 7 -9.97 -4.32 -7.31
C PHE A 7 -8.70 -4.09 -8.16
N ASN A 8 -7.51 -4.26 -7.59
CA ASN A 8 -6.27 -4.12 -8.36
C ASN A 8 -6.11 -5.22 -9.43
N ARG A 9 -6.64 -6.44 -9.21
CA ARG A 9 -6.61 -7.57 -10.17
C ARG A 9 -7.53 -7.38 -11.37
N VAL A 10 -8.43 -6.40 -11.28
CA VAL A 10 -9.29 -5.95 -12.39
C VAL A 10 -8.88 -4.57 -12.91
N GLY A 11 -7.72 -4.03 -12.47
CA GLY A 11 -7.16 -2.77 -12.99
C GLY A 11 -7.70 -1.50 -12.33
N LEU A 12 -8.54 -1.63 -11.31
CA LEU A 12 -9.21 -0.51 -10.64
C LEU A 12 -8.47 -0.08 -9.38
N ASP A 13 -8.61 1.20 -9.04
CA ASP A 13 -8.05 1.72 -7.81
C ASP A 13 -8.93 1.45 -6.60
N HIS A 14 -8.29 1.23 -5.44
CA HIS A 14 -8.98 0.88 -4.19
C HIS A 14 -9.84 2.03 -3.66
N VAL A 15 -9.71 3.25 -4.20
CA VAL A 15 -10.46 4.43 -3.77
C VAL A 15 -11.97 4.31 -4.04
N ILE A 16 -12.43 3.35 -4.87
CA ILE A 16 -13.86 3.00 -4.92
C ILE A 16 -14.39 2.57 -3.54
N LEU A 17 -13.58 1.89 -2.73
CA LEU A 17 -13.96 1.49 -1.38
C LEU A 17 -13.99 2.68 -0.41
N VAL A 18 -13.14 3.69 -0.64
CA VAL A 18 -13.22 4.98 0.07
C VAL A 18 -14.54 5.67 -0.29
N LYS A 19 -14.85 5.77 -1.60
CA LYS A 19 -16.11 6.34 -2.10
C LYS A 19 -17.31 5.63 -1.47
N LEU A 20 -17.33 4.30 -1.50
CA LEU A 20 -18.41 3.47 -0.96
C LEU A 20 -18.62 3.66 0.55
N ALA A 21 -17.55 3.53 1.34
CA ALA A 21 -17.64 3.64 2.79
C ALA A 21 -18.04 5.06 3.22
N SER A 22 -17.41 6.07 2.62
CA SER A 22 -17.75 7.47 2.88
C SER A 22 -19.18 7.78 2.49
N ALA A 23 -19.69 7.27 1.35
CA ALA A 23 -21.04 7.59 0.90
C ALA A 23 -22.09 7.01 1.85
N ALA A 24 -21.92 5.78 2.32
CA ALA A 24 -22.82 5.16 3.29
C ALA A 24 -22.81 5.90 4.65
N VAL A 25 -21.63 6.27 5.16
CA VAL A 25 -21.50 6.99 6.43
C VAL A 25 -22.04 8.41 6.32
N VAL A 26 -21.69 9.15 5.28
CA VAL A 26 -22.16 10.52 5.04
C VAL A 26 -23.68 10.54 4.82
N SER A 27 -24.24 9.58 4.08
CA SER A 27 -25.70 9.44 3.92
C SER A 27 -26.39 9.37 5.29
N LYS A 28 -25.87 8.54 6.20
CA LYS A 28 -26.38 8.44 7.58
C LYS A 28 -26.20 9.76 8.36
N MET A 29 -25.04 10.39 8.27
CA MET A 29 -24.78 11.68 8.96
C MET A 29 -25.69 12.80 8.47
N LEU A 30 -26.06 12.79 7.19
CA LEU A 30 -27.00 13.74 6.59
C LEU A 30 -28.46 13.42 6.92
N GLY A 31 -28.76 12.31 7.61
CA GLY A 31 -30.12 11.93 7.98
C GLY A 31 -30.95 11.39 6.81
N ASN A 32 -30.31 10.88 5.76
CA ASN A 32 -31.02 10.18 4.69
C ASN A 32 -31.71 8.92 5.23
N THR A 33 -32.85 8.56 4.65
CA THR A 33 -33.56 7.33 4.99
C THR A 33 -32.77 6.09 4.56
N ARG A 34 -33.27 4.90 4.93
CA ARG A 34 -32.69 3.64 4.47
C ARG A 34 -32.72 3.53 2.94
N GLU A 35 -33.84 3.88 2.33
CA GLU A 35 -34.06 3.85 0.89
C GLU A 35 -33.10 4.80 0.18
N GLN A 36 -33.02 6.05 0.66
CA GLN A 36 -32.04 7.01 0.14
C GLN A 36 -30.60 6.52 0.33
N THR A 37 -30.28 5.84 1.42
CA THR A 37 -28.93 5.27 1.61
C THR A 37 -28.63 4.15 0.62
N VAL A 38 -29.63 3.32 0.27
CA VAL A 38 -29.50 2.32 -0.80
C VAL A 38 -29.26 3.02 -2.14
N ASP A 39 -29.98 4.09 -2.42
CA ASP A 39 -29.82 4.89 -3.63
C ASP A 39 -28.41 5.50 -3.72
N VAL A 40 -27.92 6.11 -2.63
CA VAL A 40 -26.54 6.63 -2.53
C VAL A 40 -25.50 5.55 -2.82
N VAL A 41 -25.65 4.37 -2.21
CA VAL A 41 -24.72 3.25 -2.44
C VAL A 41 -24.78 2.78 -3.89
N SER A 42 -25.98 2.76 -4.50
CA SER A 42 -26.10 2.39 -5.91
C SER A 42 -25.40 3.39 -6.84
N GLN A 43 -25.50 4.69 -6.51
CA GLN A 43 -24.85 5.78 -7.24
C GLN A 43 -23.32 5.66 -7.20
N VAL A 44 -22.73 5.13 -6.11
CA VAL A 44 -21.29 4.86 -6.05
C VAL A 44 -20.81 3.90 -7.14
N PHE A 45 -21.60 2.86 -7.43
CA PHE A 45 -21.21 1.83 -8.39
C PHE A 45 -21.50 2.23 -9.83
N VAL A 46 -22.55 3.01 -10.10
CA VAL A 46 -22.82 3.52 -11.46
C VAL A 46 -21.84 4.63 -11.86
N ASP A 47 -21.26 5.35 -10.89
CA ASP A 47 -20.26 6.40 -11.09
C ASP A 47 -18.90 5.85 -11.60
N GLY A 48 -18.69 4.54 -11.52
CA GLY A 48 -17.47 3.86 -11.95
C GLY A 48 -16.28 4.02 -11.00
N ALA A 49 -15.24 3.25 -11.27
CA ALA A 49 -13.99 3.28 -10.52
C ALA A 49 -12.87 4.02 -11.25
N ALA A 50 -12.04 4.73 -10.50
CA ALA A 50 -10.80 5.28 -11.06
C ALA A 50 -9.85 4.15 -11.45
N LEU A 51 -9.16 4.30 -12.59
CA LEU A 51 -8.00 3.47 -12.91
C LEU A 51 -6.88 3.71 -11.89
N ARG A 52 -5.94 2.77 -11.80
CA ARG A 52 -4.79 2.86 -10.90
C ARG A 52 -3.45 3.16 -11.58
N THR A 53 -3.46 3.66 -12.83
CA THR A 53 -2.27 3.96 -13.63
C THR A 53 -1.28 4.86 -12.88
N TYR A 54 -1.77 5.86 -12.15
CA TYR A 54 -0.96 6.81 -11.37
C TYR A 54 -0.24 6.21 -10.15
N ARG A 55 -0.45 4.92 -9.86
CA ARG A 55 0.25 4.21 -8.77
C ARG A 55 1.41 3.34 -9.27
N HIS A 56 1.54 3.15 -10.58
CA HIS A 56 2.46 2.19 -11.17
C HIS A 56 3.41 2.85 -12.15
N ALA A 57 4.67 2.40 -12.16
CA ALA A 57 5.64 2.83 -13.16
C ALA A 57 5.16 2.46 -14.59
N PRO A 58 5.51 3.24 -15.62
CA PRO A 58 6.29 4.50 -15.57
C PRO A 58 5.43 5.75 -15.27
N ASN A 59 4.15 5.59 -14.92
CA ASN A 59 3.18 6.68 -14.75
C ASN A 59 2.92 7.06 -13.29
N ALA A 60 3.74 6.56 -12.35
CA ALA A 60 3.56 6.85 -10.93
C ALA A 60 3.69 8.36 -10.69
N GLY A 61 2.70 8.95 -10.02
CA GLY A 61 2.61 10.40 -9.89
C GLY A 61 1.73 10.87 -8.73
N SER A 62 1.62 12.18 -8.57
CA SER A 62 1.01 12.84 -7.41
C SER A 62 -0.47 12.52 -7.19
N ARG A 63 -1.20 12.09 -8.23
CA ARG A 63 -2.60 11.65 -8.09
C ARG A 63 -2.80 10.56 -7.05
N LYS A 64 -1.80 9.70 -6.84
CA LYS A 64 -1.86 8.66 -5.80
C LYS A 64 -2.11 9.23 -4.39
N SER A 65 -1.69 10.47 -4.15
CA SER A 65 -1.73 11.15 -2.85
C SER A 65 -3.07 11.82 -2.57
N TRP A 66 -3.81 12.23 -3.60
CA TRP A 66 -5.09 12.94 -3.45
C TRP A 66 -6.31 12.16 -3.95
N ALA A 67 -6.14 11.05 -4.67
CA ALA A 67 -7.24 10.24 -5.19
C ALA A 67 -8.25 9.76 -4.12
N ALA A 68 -7.79 9.50 -2.89
CA ALA A 68 -8.68 9.14 -1.79
C ALA A 68 -9.52 10.34 -1.30
N GLY A 69 -8.94 11.54 -1.28
CA GLY A 69 -9.66 12.78 -0.96
C GLY A 69 -10.72 13.11 -2.02
N ASP A 70 -10.38 12.94 -3.29
CA ASP A 70 -11.31 13.07 -4.43
C ASP A 70 -12.47 12.07 -4.32
N ALA A 71 -12.19 10.79 -4.04
CA ALA A 71 -13.24 9.78 -3.83
C ALA A 71 -14.15 10.11 -2.63
N CYS A 72 -13.60 10.64 -1.53
CA CYS A 72 -14.37 11.08 -0.37
C CYS A 72 -15.25 12.30 -0.70
N SER A 73 -14.71 13.27 -1.44
CA SER A 73 -15.46 14.44 -1.93
C SER A 73 -16.63 14.00 -2.82
N ARG A 74 -16.38 13.05 -3.75
CA ARG A 74 -17.42 12.48 -4.61
C ARG A 74 -18.53 11.81 -3.78
N ALA A 75 -18.17 11.06 -2.74
CA ALA A 75 -19.13 10.42 -1.85
C ALA A 75 -20.08 11.42 -1.16
N VAL A 76 -19.56 12.55 -0.68
CA VAL A 76 -20.38 13.62 -0.10
C VAL A 76 -21.35 14.20 -1.13
N ASN A 77 -20.87 14.46 -2.35
CA ASN A 77 -21.70 14.97 -3.44
C ASN A 77 -22.83 14.00 -3.81
N LEU A 78 -22.53 12.70 -3.95
CA LEU A 78 -23.55 11.68 -4.25
C LEU A 78 -24.63 11.62 -3.15
N ALA A 79 -24.23 11.70 -1.88
CA ALA A 79 -25.16 11.70 -0.75
C ALA A 79 -26.08 12.94 -0.75
N LEU A 80 -25.56 14.11 -1.12
CA LEU A 80 -26.35 15.35 -1.26
C LEU A 80 -27.31 15.31 -2.46
N VAL A 81 -26.87 14.76 -3.59
CA VAL A 81 -27.70 14.62 -4.79
C VAL A 81 -28.92 13.73 -4.50
N VAL A 82 -28.73 12.58 -3.86
CA VAL A 82 -29.86 11.71 -3.45
C VAL A 82 -30.72 12.34 -2.37
N LYS A 83 -30.11 13.07 -1.43
CA LYS A 83 -30.89 13.84 -0.43
C LYS A 83 -31.85 14.83 -1.08
N ASN A 84 -31.49 15.37 -2.24
CA ASN A 84 -32.31 16.28 -3.03
C ASN A 84 -33.30 15.58 -3.98
N GLY A 85 -33.49 14.27 -3.86
CA GLY A 85 -34.51 13.52 -4.58
C GLY A 85 -34.02 12.71 -5.78
N GLU A 86 -32.70 12.60 -6.00
CA GLU A 86 -32.17 11.70 -7.03
C GLU A 86 -32.44 10.23 -6.69
N MET A 87 -32.80 9.45 -7.71
CA MET A 87 -33.10 8.02 -7.57
C MET A 87 -31.84 7.14 -7.54
N GLY A 88 -32.01 5.88 -7.15
CA GLY A 88 -30.99 4.84 -7.25
C GLY A 88 -31.20 3.84 -8.39
N TYR A 89 -30.30 2.87 -8.45
CA TYR A 89 -30.23 1.81 -9.46
C TYR A 89 -30.21 0.43 -8.81
N ASN A 90 -31.39 -0.18 -8.67
CA ASN A 90 -31.59 -1.43 -7.92
C ASN A 90 -30.67 -2.61 -8.34
N SER A 91 -30.35 -2.71 -9.63
CA SER A 91 -29.52 -3.78 -10.20
C SER A 91 -28.12 -3.32 -10.61
N VAL A 92 -27.62 -2.18 -10.09
CA VAL A 92 -26.34 -1.59 -10.52
C VAL A 92 -25.16 -2.57 -10.49
N LEU A 93 -25.18 -3.55 -9.60
CA LEU A 93 -24.16 -4.59 -9.54
C LEU A 93 -24.40 -5.73 -10.54
N SER A 94 -25.63 -6.23 -10.61
CA SER A 94 -25.99 -7.51 -11.24
C SER A 94 -26.72 -7.42 -12.59
N ALA A 95 -27.02 -6.20 -13.06
CA ALA A 95 -27.65 -6.01 -14.36
C ALA A 95 -26.80 -6.67 -15.45
N LYS A 96 -27.42 -7.56 -16.24
CA LYS A 96 -26.73 -8.25 -17.33
C LYS A 96 -26.16 -7.22 -18.31
N THR A 97 -24.90 -7.42 -18.72
CA THR A 97 -24.15 -6.57 -19.66
C THR A 97 -23.74 -5.19 -19.10
N TRP A 98 -24.55 -4.55 -18.27
CA TRP A 98 -24.37 -3.16 -17.86
C TRP A 98 -24.04 -2.97 -16.38
N GLY A 99 -24.19 -4.02 -15.56
CA GLY A 99 -23.91 -3.99 -14.14
C GLY A 99 -22.42 -4.01 -13.86
N PHE A 100 -22.04 -3.47 -12.70
CA PHE A 100 -20.65 -3.38 -12.25
C PHE A 100 -19.92 -4.73 -12.30
N TYR A 101 -20.60 -5.83 -11.98
CA TYR A 101 -19.99 -7.16 -12.04
C TYR A 101 -19.52 -7.51 -13.45
N ASP A 102 -20.39 -7.38 -14.44
CA ASP A 102 -20.06 -7.70 -15.84
C ASP A 102 -19.03 -6.72 -16.41
N VAL A 103 -19.22 -5.41 -16.17
CA VAL A 103 -18.43 -4.34 -16.80
C VAL A 103 -17.05 -4.17 -16.15
N GLU A 104 -17.00 -4.06 -14.82
CA GLU A 104 -15.81 -3.63 -14.09
C GLU A 104 -15.21 -4.74 -13.20
N PHE A 105 -15.91 -5.87 -13.03
CA PHE A 105 -15.49 -6.95 -12.12
C PHE A 105 -15.43 -8.35 -12.76
N LYS A 106 -15.28 -8.42 -14.09
CA LYS A 106 -15.09 -9.67 -14.85
C LYS A 106 -16.20 -10.72 -14.64
N GLY A 107 -17.43 -10.25 -14.50
CA GLY A 107 -18.62 -11.08 -14.28
C GLY A 107 -18.66 -11.78 -12.91
N GLN A 108 -17.79 -11.41 -11.96
CA GLN A 108 -17.76 -12.06 -10.66
C GLN A 108 -18.58 -11.28 -9.62
N PRO A 109 -19.39 -11.95 -8.78
CA PRO A 109 -20.03 -11.29 -7.65
C PRO A 109 -19.04 -11.03 -6.52
N PHE A 110 -19.37 -10.08 -5.65
CA PHE A 110 -18.56 -9.82 -4.46
C PHE A 110 -18.66 -10.96 -3.44
N LYS A 111 -17.52 -11.29 -2.82
CA LYS A 111 -17.39 -12.31 -1.78
C LYS A 111 -17.10 -11.67 -0.41
N PHE A 112 -17.65 -12.27 0.63
CA PHE A 112 -17.51 -11.78 2.01
C PHE A 112 -17.18 -12.94 2.94
N GLN A 113 -16.02 -12.87 3.59
CA GLN A 113 -15.58 -13.88 4.57
C GLN A 113 -16.18 -13.68 5.98
N ARG A 114 -16.90 -12.57 6.21
CA ARG A 114 -17.47 -12.19 7.51
C ARG A 114 -18.54 -11.10 7.37
N PRO A 115 -19.47 -10.98 8.33
CA PRO A 115 -20.37 -9.84 8.43
C PRO A 115 -19.62 -8.54 8.81
N TYR A 116 -20.30 -7.39 8.68
CA TYR A 116 -19.77 -6.11 9.15
C TYR A 116 -19.76 -6.03 10.68
N GLY A 117 -18.69 -5.47 11.24
CA GLY A 117 -18.45 -5.28 12.68
C GLY A 117 -17.26 -4.33 12.88
N SER A 118 -16.53 -4.45 13.98
CA SER A 118 -15.39 -3.58 14.34
C SER A 118 -14.01 -4.11 13.92
N TYR A 119 -13.91 -5.34 13.39
CA TYR A 119 -12.65 -6.03 13.08
C TYR A 119 -11.60 -5.18 12.35
N VAL A 120 -12.01 -4.40 11.34
CA VAL A 120 -11.06 -3.58 10.56
C VAL A 120 -10.40 -2.51 11.43
N MET A 121 -11.17 -1.88 12.32
CA MET A 121 -10.65 -0.85 13.21
C MET A 121 -9.77 -1.44 14.32
N GLU A 122 -10.18 -2.57 14.90
CA GLU A 122 -9.41 -3.30 15.92
C GLU A 122 -8.05 -3.79 15.39
N ASN A 123 -7.93 -3.96 14.07
CA ASN A 123 -6.73 -4.49 13.43
C ASN A 123 -6.16 -3.51 12.39
N VAL A 124 -6.38 -2.21 12.59
CA VAL A 124 -5.82 -1.17 11.71
C VAL A 124 -4.31 -1.07 11.93
N LEU A 125 -3.57 -0.91 10.83
CA LEU A 125 -2.12 -0.77 10.90
C LEU A 125 -1.72 0.71 10.87
N PHE A 126 -0.87 1.13 11.80
CA PHE A 126 -0.30 2.47 11.85
C PHE A 126 1.10 2.49 11.23
N LYS A 127 1.39 3.52 10.45
CA LYS A 127 2.72 3.73 9.87
C LYS A 127 3.65 4.39 10.89
N LEU A 128 4.80 3.78 11.15
CA LEU A 128 5.85 4.38 11.99
C LEU A 128 6.80 5.27 11.18
N ARG A 129 6.90 5.02 9.88
CA ARG A 129 7.71 5.80 8.94
C ARG A 129 6.90 6.17 7.71
N ALA A 130 7.27 7.27 7.05
CA ALA A 130 6.69 7.73 5.80
C ALA A 130 7.17 6.86 4.63
N ALA A 131 6.85 5.58 4.66
CA ALA A 131 7.21 4.57 3.67
C ALA A 131 5.95 3.83 3.20
N GLU A 132 6.01 3.19 2.03
CA GLU A 132 4.98 2.24 1.61
C GLU A 132 4.88 1.10 2.64
N PHE A 133 3.67 0.59 2.88
CA PHE A 133 3.42 -0.28 4.04
C PHE A 133 4.20 -1.61 3.95
N HIS A 134 4.37 -2.16 2.75
CA HIS A 134 5.08 -3.42 2.51
C HIS A 134 6.59 -3.29 2.79
N ALA A 135 7.13 -2.07 2.91
CA ALA A 135 8.53 -1.82 3.21
C ALA A 135 8.83 -1.50 4.68
N GLN A 136 7.82 -1.32 5.54
CA GLN A 136 8.04 -0.78 6.89
C GLN A 136 9.02 -1.63 7.72
N SER A 137 8.89 -2.95 7.69
CA SER A 137 9.80 -3.87 8.40
C SER A 137 11.18 -3.94 7.75
N ALA A 138 11.29 -3.77 6.43
CA ALA A 138 12.59 -3.67 5.74
C ALA A 138 13.35 -2.38 6.14
N VAL A 139 12.63 -1.26 6.24
CA VAL A 139 13.19 0.03 6.73
C VAL A 139 13.73 -0.15 8.15
N GLU A 140 12.92 -0.76 9.03
CA GLU A 140 13.34 -0.98 10.41
C GLU A 140 14.56 -1.90 10.52
N ALA A 141 14.53 -3.04 9.81
CA ALA A 141 15.67 -3.95 9.74
C ALA A 141 16.94 -3.22 9.25
N SER A 142 16.79 -2.33 8.27
CA SER A 142 17.89 -1.54 7.73
C SER A 142 18.44 -0.51 8.72
N ILE A 143 17.59 0.12 9.54
CA ILE A 143 18.01 1.01 10.64
C ILE A 143 18.80 0.22 11.68
N GLN A 144 18.34 -0.97 12.06
CA GLN A 144 19.04 -1.84 13.02
C GLN A 144 20.41 -2.27 12.46
N LEU A 145 20.44 -2.73 11.21
CA LEU A 145 21.67 -3.12 10.52
C LEU A 145 22.66 -1.95 10.37
N SER A 146 22.18 -0.72 10.13
CA SER A 146 23.03 0.47 10.08
C SER A 146 23.75 0.72 11.41
N LYS A 147 23.07 0.49 12.54
CA LYS A 147 23.69 0.61 13.89
C LYS A 147 24.77 -0.46 14.09
N GLU A 148 24.49 -1.70 13.72
CA GLU A 148 25.45 -2.80 13.81
C GLU A 148 26.68 -2.59 12.92
N MET A 149 26.47 -2.09 11.70
CA MET A 149 27.56 -1.70 10.80
C MET A 149 28.46 -0.65 11.44
N LYS A 150 27.89 0.42 12.00
CA LYS A 150 28.64 1.49 12.67
C LYS A 150 29.44 0.97 13.87
N GLN A 151 28.86 0.08 14.68
CA GLN A 151 29.54 -0.56 15.81
C GLN A 151 30.73 -1.43 15.37
N ALA A 152 30.62 -2.07 14.21
CA ALA A 152 31.68 -2.86 13.60
C ALA A 152 32.69 -2.02 12.80
N GLY A 153 32.58 -0.69 12.80
CA GLY A 153 33.44 0.20 12.01
C GLY A 153 33.25 0.08 10.49
N LYS A 154 32.10 -0.44 10.04
CA LYS A 154 31.73 -0.62 8.63
C LYS A 154 30.80 0.49 8.14
N THR A 155 30.87 0.76 6.85
CA THR A 155 30.06 1.76 6.14
C THR A 155 29.34 1.13 4.94
N SER A 156 28.50 1.91 4.25
CA SER A 156 27.85 1.47 3.01
C SER A 156 28.83 1.19 1.88
N ASP A 157 30.06 1.72 1.94
CA ASP A 157 31.10 1.45 0.94
C ASP A 157 31.64 0.03 1.04
N ASP A 158 31.62 -0.56 2.24
CA ASP A 158 32.06 -1.93 2.51
C ASP A 158 31.08 -3.01 2.03
N ILE A 159 29.89 -2.62 1.56
CA ILE A 159 28.86 -3.55 1.09
C ILE A 159 29.19 -4.09 -0.29
N LYS A 160 29.19 -5.42 -0.42
CA LYS A 160 29.36 -6.16 -1.67
C LYS A 160 28.02 -6.51 -2.33
N ALA A 161 27.05 -6.97 -1.54
CA ALA A 161 25.74 -7.39 -2.04
C ALA A 161 24.68 -7.31 -0.94
N ILE A 162 23.42 -7.10 -1.33
CA ILE A 162 22.27 -7.09 -0.43
C ILE A 162 21.20 -8.02 -1.01
N ARG A 163 20.71 -8.98 -0.20
CA ARG A 163 19.54 -9.81 -0.53
C ARG A 163 18.35 -9.36 0.29
N LEU A 164 17.22 -9.18 -0.37
CA LEU A 164 15.97 -8.73 0.21
C LEU A 164 14.90 -9.79 -0.02
N GLY A 165 14.42 -10.43 1.05
CA GLY A 165 13.25 -11.32 1.01
C GLY A 165 12.01 -10.54 1.40
N THR A 166 10.92 -10.68 0.65
CA THR A 166 9.65 -9.98 0.90
C THR A 166 8.46 -10.82 0.43
N GLN A 167 7.23 -10.44 0.78
CA GLN A 167 5.99 -11.05 0.27
C GLN A 167 5.78 -10.75 -1.23
N GLU A 168 4.98 -11.57 -1.94
CA GLU A 168 4.58 -11.36 -3.35
C GLU A 168 4.11 -9.93 -3.60
N ALA A 169 3.31 -9.38 -2.69
CA ALA A 169 2.81 -8.02 -2.80
C ALA A 169 3.94 -6.97 -2.74
N GLY A 170 4.98 -7.21 -1.93
CA GLY A 170 6.17 -6.37 -1.88
C GLY A 170 6.94 -6.39 -3.20
N VAL A 171 7.15 -7.59 -3.75
CA VAL A 171 7.78 -7.75 -5.09
C VAL A 171 6.97 -7.01 -6.15
N ARG A 172 5.67 -7.27 -6.25
CA ARG A 172 4.81 -6.73 -7.31
C ARG A 172 4.57 -5.22 -7.22
N ILE A 173 4.52 -4.64 -6.01
CA ILE A 173 4.10 -3.25 -5.81
C ILE A 173 5.29 -2.30 -5.70
N ILE A 174 6.36 -2.71 -5.01
CA ILE A 174 7.45 -1.80 -4.62
C ILE A 174 8.85 -2.27 -5.01
N SER A 175 9.04 -3.44 -5.64
CA SER A 175 10.35 -3.77 -6.21
C SER A 175 10.58 -2.96 -7.49
N LYS A 176 11.49 -1.97 -7.43
CA LYS A 176 11.79 -1.08 -8.56
C LYS A 176 13.30 -0.96 -8.78
N ALA A 177 13.75 -1.55 -9.89
CA ALA A 177 15.09 -1.36 -10.43
C ALA A 177 15.17 -0.15 -11.38
N GLY A 178 16.38 0.34 -11.63
CA GLY A 178 16.63 1.44 -12.57
C GLY A 178 16.41 2.84 -11.98
N LYS A 179 16.24 3.84 -12.87
CA LYS A 179 16.10 5.25 -12.50
C LYS A 179 14.77 5.52 -11.79
N LEU A 180 14.82 6.28 -10.70
CA LEU A 180 13.64 6.79 -9.99
C LEU A 180 13.50 8.29 -10.27
N ASN A 181 12.36 8.72 -10.81
CA ASN A 181 12.26 10.04 -11.44
C ASN A 181 11.68 11.13 -10.53
N ASN A 182 11.02 10.74 -9.44
CA ASN A 182 10.32 11.66 -8.56
C ASN A 182 10.16 11.07 -7.16
N TYR A 183 9.62 11.88 -6.24
CA TYR A 183 9.29 11.49 -4.88
C TYR A 183 8.46 10.20 -4.82
N ALA A 184 7.42 10.11 -5.67
CA ALA A 184 6.48 9.00 -5.68
C ALA A 184 7.07 7.69 -6.21
N ASP A 185 8.17 7.76 -6.97
CA ASP A 185 8.94 6.59 -7.36
C ASP A 185 9.77 6.05 -6.19
N ARG A 186 10.37 6.96 -5.42
CA ARG A 186 11.30 6.63 -4.31
C ARG A 186 10.57 6.08 -3.09
N ASP A 187 9.45 6.69 -2.69
CA ASP A 187 8.62 6.19 -1.57
C ASP A 187 7.90 4.87 -1.91
N HIS A 188 7.97 4.38 -3.16
CA HIS A 188 7.46 3.10 -3.65
C HIS A 188 8.58 2.25 -4.28
N SER A 189 9.82 2.41 -3.82
CA SER A 189 10.94 1.53 -4.16
C SER A 189 11.50 0.90 -2.88
N LEU A 190 11.33 -0.41 -2.72
CA LEU A 190 11.88 -1.19 -1.61
C LEU A 190 13.38 -0.97 -1.52
N GLN A 191 14.08 -1.01 -2.66
CA GLN A 191 15.52 -0.81 -2.73
C GLN A 191 15.94 0.58 -2.22
N TYR A 192 15.20 1.64 -2.58
CA TYR A 192 15.46 3.00 -2.09
C TYR A 192 15.23 3.09 -0.58
N MET A 193 14.09 2.55 -0.11
CA MET A 193 13.70 2.55 1.29
C MET A 193 14.61 1.69 2.19
N VAL A 194 15.40 0.77 1.62
CA VAL A 194 16.48 0.04 2.31
C VAL A 194 17.81 0.80 2.23
N ALA A 195 18.16 1.33 1.05
CA ALA A 195 19.46 1.98 0.84
C ALA A 195 19.65 3.21 1.74
N VAL A 196 18.63 4.05 1.86
CA VAL A 196 18.71 5.29 2.65
C VAL A 196 18.99 5.03 4.13
N PRO A 197 18.22 4.17 4.85
CA PRO A 197 18.57 3.82 6.22
C PRO A 197 19.93 3.17 6.40
N LEU A 198 20.41 2.35 5.45
CA LEU A 198 21.74 1.76 5.56
C LEU A 198 22.83 2.83 5.53
N ILE A 199 22.67 3.87 4.71
CA ILE A 199 23.63 4.99 4.58
C ILE A 199 23.49 5.98 5.75
N HIS A 200 22.28 6.41 6.06
CA HIS A 200 22.02 7.56 6.94
C HIS A 200 21.57 7.17 8.34
N GLY A 201 21.11 5.92 8.55
CA GLY A 201 20.61 5.43 9.82
C GLY A 201 19.15 5.76 10.12
N ASP A 202 18.43 6.44 9.21
CA ASP A 202 17.00 6.70 9.30
C ASP A 202 16.36 6.92 7.91
N LEU A 203 15.04 7.09 7.86
CA LEU A 203 14.27 7.42 6.66
C LEU A 203 13.17 8.43 6.97
N GLU A 204 13.32 9.65 6.46
CA GLU A 204 12.40 10.76 6.66
C GLU A 204 11.77 11.26 5.35
N PRO A 205 10.63 11.98 5.40
CA PRO A 205 9.95 12.47 4.20
C PRO A 205 10.84 13.31 3.26
N HIS A 206 11.74 14.13 3.80
CA HIS A 206 12.63 14.97 2.99
C HIS A 206 13.66 14.14 2.21
N MET A 207 13.91 12.88 2.62
CA MET A 207 14.89 12.00 1.98
C MET A 207 14.39 11.40 0.66
N TYR A 208 13.18 11.73 0.22
CA TYR A 208 12.67 11.36 -1.11
C TYR A 208 12.69 12.51 -2.12
N THR A 209 13.18 13.69 -1.75
CA THR A 209 13.30 14.83 -2.67
C THR A 209 14.38 14.58 -3.72
N ASP A 210 14.32 15.34 -4.82
CA ASP A 210 15.31 15.22 -5.90
C ASP A 210 16.71 15.60 -5.43
N ASP A 211 16.83 16.60 -4.54
CA ASP A 211 18.09 17.07 -3.97
C ASP A 211 18.75 15.99 -3.10
N PHE A 212 17.99 15.37 -2.20
CA PHE A 212 18.53 14.30 -1.35
C PHE A 212 18.93 13.08 -2.18
N ALA A 213 18.12 12.73 -3.19
CA ALA A 213 18.37 11.60 -4.06
C ALA A 213 19.59 11.77 -4.99
N GLN A 214 20.26 12.94 -4.99
CA GLN A 214 21.54 13.12 -5.69
C GLN A 214 22.72 12.40 -5.01
N ASP A 215 22.57 11.88 -3.78
CA ASP A 215 23.63 11.10 -3.14
C ASP A 215 23.94 9.82 -3.98
N PRO A 216 25.12 9.73 -4.62
CA PRO A 216 25.42 8.63 -5.53
C PRO A 216 25.52 7.28 -4.82
N ARG A 217 25.69 7.26 -3.49
CA ARG A 217 25.74 6.03 -2.70
C ARG A 217 24.40 5.30 -2.71
N ILE A 218 23.28 6.04 -2.84
CA ILE A 218 21.94 5.47 -2.87
C ILE A 218 21.80 4.56 -4.10
N ASP A 219 22.06 5.11 -5.28
CA ASP A 219 21.93 4.35 -6.54
C ASP A 219 22.99 3.24 -6.65
N ARG A 220 24.21 3.47 -6.13
CA ARG A 220 25.21 2.41 -5.98
C ARG A 220 24.65 1.26 -5.16
N LEU A 221 24.16 1.49 -3.93
CA LEU A 221 23.62 0.42 -3.08
C LEU A 221 22.42 -0.29 -3.71
N ARG A 222 21.51 0.47 -4.33
CA ARG A 222 20.34 -0.10 -5.03
C ARG A 222 20.76 -1.08 -6.13
N SER A 223 21.86 -0.81 -6.83
CA SER A 223 22.39 -1.70 -7.88
C SER A 223 22.95 -3.03 -7.33
N LEU A 224 23.26 -3.09 -6.04
CA LEU A 224 23.76 -4.29 -5.35
C LEU A 224 22.64 -5.13 -4.72
N MET A 225 21.38 -4.72 -4.87
CA MET A 225 20.21 -5.36 -4.25
C MET A 225 19.53 -6.35 -5.19
N VAL A 226 19.28 -7.54 -4.68
CA VAL A 226 18.38 -8.52 -5.30
C VAL A 226 17.15 -8.67 -4.41
N VAL A 227 15.96 -8.54 -5.00
CA VAL A 227 14.67 -8.71 -4.31
C VAL A 227 14.04 -10.02 -4.75
N GLU A 228 13.70 -10.86 -3.78
CA GLU A 228 13.11 -12.18 -3.99
C GLU A 228 11.83 -12.33 -3.17
N GLU A 229 10.89 -13.11 -3.70
CA GLU A 229 9.73 -13.52 -2.91
C GLU A 229 10.14 -14.59 -1.89
N ASP A 230 9.75 -14.41 -0.64
CA ASP A 230 9.77 -15.45 0.38
C ASP A 230 8.36 -16.04 0.55
N ALA A 231 8.21 -17.33 0.22
CA ALA A 231 6.93 -18.03 0.28
C ALA A 231 6.32 -18.06 1.70
N ARG A 232 7.14 -18.00 2.77
CA ARG A 232 6.65 -17.88 4.14
C ARG A 232 5.99 -16.53 4.33
N PHE A 233 6.65 -15.44 3.95
CA PHE A 233 6.10 -14.09 4.07
C PHE A 233 4.80 -13.93 3.26
N THR A 234 4.75 -14.46 2.04
CA THR A 234 3.52 -14.43 1.23
C THR A 234 2.35 -15.15 1.93
N ARG A 235 2.60 -16.34 2.51
CA ARG A 235 1.56 -17.09 3.22
C ARG A 235 1.09 -16.35 4.48
N GLU A 236 2.02 -15.90 5.31
CA GLU A 236 1.71 -15.24 6.60
C GLU A 236 1.10 -13.85 6.44
N TYR A 237 1.32 -13.19 5.31
CA TYR A 237 0.63 -11.96 4.91
C TYR A 237 -0.88 -12.17 4.71
N LEU A 238 -1.29 -13.34 4.22
CA LEU A 238 -2.70 -13.68 3.96
C LEU A 238 -3.39 -14.38 5.13
N GLU A 239 -2.64 -14.93 6.08
CA GLU A 239 -3.17 -15.58 7.29
C GLU A 239 -3.87 -14.54 8.18
N PRO A 240 -5.21 -14.63 8.41
CA PRO A 240 -5.96 -13.62 9.15
C PRO A 240 -5.53 -13.38 10.59
N GLU A 241 -4.91 -14.37 11.22
CA GLU A 241 -4.40 -14.31 12.60
C GLU A 241 -2.98 -13.71 12.69
N LYS A 242 -2.25 -13.65 11.57
CA LYS A 242 -0.90 -13.07 11.51
C LYS A 242 -0.91 -11.72 10.84
N ARG A 243 -1.30 -11.69 9.56
CA ARG A 243 -1.31 -10.48 8.72
C ARG A 243 0.07 -9.81 8.72
N ALA A 244 1.11 -10.63 8.68
CA ALA A 244 2.49 -10.21 8.76
C ALA A 244 2.88 -9.40 7.52
N ILE A 245 3.82 -8.49 7.68
CA ILE A 245 4.41 -7.71 6.57
C ILE A 245 5.92 -7.97 6.58
N GLY A 246 6.27 -9.25 6.45
CA GLY A 246 7.60 -9.72 6.71
C GLY A 246 8.62 -9.31 5.66
N ASN A 247 9.79 -8.84 6.11
CA ASN A 247 10.93 -8.62 5.23
C ASN A 247 12.22 -9.14 5.87
N SER A 248 13.14 -9.59 5.04
CA SER A 248 14.51 -9.92 5.42
C SER A 248 15.50 -9.06 4.64
N VAL A 249 16.53 -8.60 5.34
CA VAL A 249 17.63 -7.81 4.78
C VAL A 249 18.93 -8.51 5.18
N GLN A 250 19.65 -9.04 4.20
CA GLN A 250 20.96 -9.67 4.37
C GLN A 250 22.02 -8.88 3.62
N ILE A 251 23.08 -8.49 4.32
CA ILE A 251 24.21 -7.72 3.79
C ILE A 251 25.43 -8.63 3.75
N THR A 252 26.08 -8.70 2.60
CA THR A 252 27.41 -9.31 2.43
C THR A 252 28.43 -8.20 2.23
N PHE A 253 29.51 -8.20 3.02
CA PHE A 253 30.57 -7.22 2.95
C PHE A 253 31.70 -7.65 2.00
N LEU A 254 32.57 -6.71 1.63
CA LEU A 254 33.74 -6.95 0.77
C LEU A 254 34.75 -7.91 1.39
N ASP A 255 34.86 -7.95 2.73
CA ASP A 255 35.70 -8.89 3.49
C ASP A 255 35.09 -10.29 3.63
N GLY A 256 33.92 -10.54 3.03
CA GLY A 256 33.21 -11.82 3.06
C GLY A 256 32.33 -12.05 4.28
N THR A 257 32.38 -11.18 5.29
CA THR A 257 31.48 -11.28 6.45
C THR A 257 30.04 -10.92 6.06
N THR A 258 29.07 -11.42 6.84
CA THR A 258 27.65 -11.19 6.59
C THR A 258 26.89 -10.83 7.85
N ILE A 259 25.92 -9.93 7.74
CA ILE A 259 24.92 -9.65 8.78
C ILE A 259 23.52 -9.71 8.18
N ALA A 260 22.52 -10.07 8.99
CA ALA A 260 21.15 -10.16 8.54
C ALA A 260 20.15 -9.83 9.65
N ARG A 261 19.00 -9.29 9.24
CA ARG A 261 17.82 -9.10 10.07
C ARG A 261 16.58 -9.53 9.29
N SER A 262 15.66 -10.21 9.97
CA SER A 262 14.37 -10.62 9.43
C SER A 262 13.30 -10.21 10.43
N LEU A 263 12.33 -9.44 9.98
CA LEU A 263 11.26 -8.90 10.82
C LEU A 263 9.91 -9.24 10.17
N ASP A 264 9.07 -9.97 10.89
CA ASP A 264 7.72 -10.34 10.44
C ASP A 264 6.72 -9.19 10.67
N TYR A 265 6.99 -8.39 11.71
CA TYR A 265 6.22 -7.22 12.13
C TYR A 265 7.14 -6.03 12.38
N VAL A 266 6.60 -4.83 12.22
CA VAL A 266 7.29 -3.60 12.63
C VAL A 266 7.18 -3.50 14.14
N SER A 267 8.26 -3.07 14.80
CA SER A 267 8.26 -2.73 16.22
C SER A 267 7.42 -1.48 16.48
N ALA A 268 6.11 -1.59 16.38
CA ALA A 268 5.26 -0.67 17.08
C ALA A 268 5.33 -1.01 18.57
N PRO A 269 5.32 -0.02 19.49
CA PRO A 269 4.74 -0.30 20.79
C PRO A 269 3.31 -0.72 20.50
N TYR A 270 3.04 -2.02 20.51
CA TYR A 270 1.69 -2.52 20.33
C TYR A 270 0.86 -1.89 21.45
N CYS A 271 -0.07 -1.00 21.09
CA CYS A 271 -1.38 -1.02 21.73
C CYS A 271 -1.97 -2.40 21.41
N ALA A 272 -1.53 -3.41 22.17
CA ALA A 272 -2.36 -4.54 22.48
C ALA A 272 -3.53 -3.95 23.26
N LEU A 273 -4.70 -3.91 22.62
CA LEU A 273 -5.96 -4.07 23.32
C LEU A 273 -6.38 -5.52 23.12
#